data_AF-A0A5M6IE50-F1
#
_entry.id   AF-A0A5M6IE50-F1
#
_cell.length_a   1.000
_cell.length_b   1.000
_cell.length_c   1.000
_cell.angle_alpha   90.00
_cell.angle_beta   90.00
_cell.angle_gamma   90.00
#
_symmetry.space_group_name_H-M   'P 1'
#
loop_
_entity.id
_entity.type
_entity.pdbx_description
1 polymer ?
#
loop_
_entity_poly.entity_id
_entity_poly.type
_entity_poly.pdbx_seq_one_letter_code
_entity_poly.pdbx_strand_id
1 'polypeptide(L)'
;MSDDRDQREALDDLGARIRAAGGGKPGAANGLDGPGEPDAGPGRGAGLGLGMRIGVELVATLAVGGGIGYMIDAWAGTAPLFMVVFLFLGGAAGVSNVYRVVKGLDEGVGLGRAIEAKKRHDAEQGQAEQGQAEHGQAEHGQAEHGRGEHGRNGS
;
A
#
# COMPACT_ATOMS: atom_id res chain seq x y z
N MET A 1 1.43 31.08 -32.04
CA MET A 1 0.56 30.20 -31.22
C MET A 1 1.11 28.77 -31.14
N SER A 2 2.43 28.58 -31.21
CA SER A 2 3.06 27.25 -31.18
C SER A 2 3.76 26.94 -29.84
N ASP A 3 4.21 27.96 -29.11
CA ASP A 3 5.01 27.78 -27.88
C ASP A 3 4.23 27.20 -26.68
N ASP A 4 2.90 27.36 -26.64
CA ASP A 4 2.10 26.94 -25.49
C ASP A 4 1.92 25.42 -25.41
N ARG A 5 2.09 24.69 -26.52
CA ARG A 5 1.93 23.23 -26.56
C ARG A 5 3.21 22.52 -26.14
N ASP A 6 4.34 23.00 -26.64
CA ASP A 6 5.66 22.43 -26.34
C ASP A 6 6.01 22.61 -24.86
N GLN A 7 5.59 23.73 -24.25
CA GLN A 7 5.77 23.95 -22.81
C GLN A 7 4.90 23.01 -21.97
N ARG A 8 3.68 22.67 -22.42
CA ARG A 8 2.80 21.71 -21.72
C ARG A 8 3.37 20.30 -21.76
N GLU A 9 3.88 19.88 -22.91
CA GLU A 9 4.52 18.56 -23.04
C GLU A 9 5.79 18.45 -22.19
N ALA A 10 6.59 19.51 -22.11
CA ALA A 10 7.76 19.56 -21.24
C ALA A 10 7.40 19.52 -19.74
N LEU A 11 6.28 20.14 -19.34
CA LEU A 11 5.78 20.10 -17.97
C LEU A 11 5.22 18.73 -17.60
N ASP A 12 4.58 18.04 -18.56
CA ASP A 12 4.06 16.70 -18.38
C ASP A 12 5.19 15.66 -18.26
N ASP A 13 6.24 15.75 -19.09
CA ASP A 13 7.44 14.92 -18.96
C ASP A 13 8.19 15.19 -17.65
N LEU A 14 8.33 16.46 -17.27
CA LEU A 14 8.96 16.84 -16.01
C LEU A 14 8.13 16.35 -14.80
N GLY A 15 6.80 16.43 -14.89
CA GLY A 15 5.88 15.89 -13.89
C GLY A 15 5.94 14.36 -13.81
N ALA A 16 6.05 13.69 -14.94
CA ALA A 16 6.24 12.24 -15.02
C ALA A 16 7.59 11.82 -14.42
N ARG A 17 8.65 12.56 -14.70
CA ARG A 17 10.00 12.36 -14.15
C ARG A 17 10.07 12.64 -12.65
N ILE A 18 9.45 13.72 -12.16
CA ILE A 18 9.36 14.03 -10.73
C ILE A 18 8.53 12.97 -10.00
N ARG A 19 7.48 12.43 -10.62
CA ARG A 19 6.68 11.36 -10.04
C ARG A 19 7.39 10.00 -10.08
N ALA A 20 8.15 9.73 -11.15
CA ALA A 20 9.00 8.55 -11.27
C ALA A 20 10.19 8.60 -10.28
N ALA A 21 10.71 9.80 -9.99
CA ALA A 21 11.77 10.03 -9.00
C ALA A 21 11.23 10.25 -7.57
N GLY A 22 9.96 10.60 -7.42
CA GLY A 22 9.34 11.08 -6.18
C GLY A 22 8.92 9.99 -5.19
N GLY A 23 9.30 8.73 -5.42
CA GLY A 23 9.05 7.63 -4.50
C GLY A 23 10.13 7.44 -3.42
N GLY A 24 11.32 8.03 -3.60
CA GLY A 24 12.42 7.89 -2.66
C GLY A 24 12.69 9.21 -1.96
N LYS A 25 12.24 9.38 -0.71
CA LYS A 25 12.88 10.35 0.18
C LYS A 25 14.31 9.84 0.42
N PRO A 26 15.38 10.52 -0.01
CA PRO A 26 16.72 10.27 0.51
C PRO A 26 16.73 10.92 1.90
N GLY A 27 16.11 10.25 2.87
CA GLY A 27 16.23 10.60 4.27
C GLY A 27 17.60 10.18 4.74
N ALA A 28 18.53 11.13 4.72
CA ALA A 28 19.78 11.15 5.49
C ALA A 28 20.45 9.78 5.65
N ALA A 29 21.07 9.31 4.57
CA ALA A 29 22.11 8.29 4.64
C ALA A 29 23.31 8.88 5.41
N ASN A 30 23.36 8.63 6.71
CA ASN A 30 24.65 8.46 7.37
C ASN A 30 25.14 7.08 6.93
N GLY A 31 25.99 7.09 5.92
CA GLY A 31 26.62 5.90 5.37
C GLY A 31 27.44 5.19 6.43
N LEU A 32 27.05 3.96 6.72
CA LEU A 32 27.95 2.93 7.18
C LEU A 32 27.77 1.77 6.22
N ASP A 33 28.50 1.86 5.11
CA ASP A 33 28.72 0.78 4.16
C ASP A 33 29.33 -0.42 4.92
N GLY A 34 28.48 -1.36 5.33
CA GLY A 34 28.89 -2.67 5.81
C GLY A 34 28.94 -3.66 4.65
N PRO A 35 30.02 -4.44 4.47
CA PRO A 35 30.17 -5.29 3.29
C PRO A 35 29.31 -6.55 3.39
N GLY A 36 28.45 -6.78 2.39
CA GLY A 36 27.87 -8.08 2.12
C GLY A 36 26.40 -8.05 1.69
N GLU A 37 26.14 -7.66 0.44
CA GLU A 37 24.90 -8.05 -0.23
C GLU A 37 25.15 -9.33 -1.04
N PRO A 38 24.54 -10.48 -0.69
CA PRO A 38 24.32 -11.54 -1.65
C PRO A 38 23.17 -11.14 -2.57
N ASP A 39 23.44 -11.14 -3.87
CA ASP A 39 22.47 -11.00 -4.97
C ASP A 39 21.12 -11.69 -4.65
N ALA A 40 20.11 -10.91 -4.29
CA ALA A 40 18.76 -11.40 -4.10
C ALA A 40 17.84 -10.70 -5.10
N GLY A 41 17.38 -11.46 -6.10
CA GLY A 41 16.61 -10.99 -7.25
C GLY A 41 15.33 -10.18 -6.92
N PRO A 42 14.67 -9.63 -7.97
CA PRO A 42 13.86 -8.39 -7.95
C PRO A 42 12.63 -8.28 -7.02
N GLY A 43 12.41 -9.19 -6.06
CA GLY A 43 11.35 -9.10 -5.07
C GLY A 43 11.69 -9.62 -3.67
N ARG A 44 12.81 -10.33 -3.49
CA ARG A 44 13.25 -10.82 -2.16
C ARG A 44 14.12 -9.81 -1.41
N GLY A 45 14.91 -9.01 -2.12
CA GLY A 45 15.80 -8.01 -1.51
C GLY A 45 15.06 -6.88 -0.79
N ALA A 46 13.92 -6.43 -1.32
CA ALA A 46 13.19 -5.28 -0.77
C ALA A 46 12.66 -5.51 0.66
N GLY A 47 12.12 -6.69 0.95
CA GLY A 47 11.63 -7.05 2.29
C GLY A 47 12.77 -7.25 3.29
N LEU A 48 13.87 -7.86 2.86
CA LEU A 48 15.06 -8.09 3.69
C LEU A 48 15.77 -6.77 4.04
N GLY A 49 15.94 -5.87 3.06
CA GLY A 49 16.54 -4.56 3.30
C GLY A 49 15.72 -3.69 4.25
N LEU A 50 14.39 -3.71 4.12
CA LEU A 50 13.50 -3.01 5.05
C LEU A 50 13.59 -3.57 6.47
N GLY A 51 13.56 -4.90 6.61
CA GLY A 51 13.69 -5.57 7.90
C GLY A 51 15.04 -5.28 8.58
N MET A 52 16.14 -5.33 7.83
CA MET A 52 17.48 -5.01 8.35
C MET A 52 17.56 -3.57 8.84
N ARG A 53 17.04 -2.60 8.06
CA ARG A 53 17.01 -1.20 8.47
C ARG A 53 16.22 -1.00 9.77
N ILE A 54 15.02 -1.58 9.85
CA ILE A 54 14.19 -1.51 11.05
C ILE A 54 14.94 -2.11 12.26
N GLY A 55 15.57 -3.28 12.08
CA GLY A 55 16.38 -3.92 13.12
C GLY A 55 17.54 -3.05 13.60
N VAL A 56 18.31 -2.49 12.68
CA VAL A 56 19.44 -1.59 13.00
C VAL A 56 18.95 -0.33 13.70
N GLU A 57 17.86 0.29 13.25
CA GLU A 57 17.29 1.47 13.90
C GLU A 57 16.86 1.17 15.35
N LEU A 58 16.25 0.01 15.60
CA LEU A 58 15.87 -0.41 16.96
C LEU A 58 17.09 -0.66 17.85
N VAL A 59 18.10 -1.38 17.36
CA VAL A 59 19.32 -1.65 18.14
C VAL A 59 20.08 -0.35 18.41
N ALA A 60 20.22 0.53 17.41
CA ALA A 60 20.92 1.80 17.55
C ALA A 60 20.23 2.72 18.57
N THR A 61 18.90 2.85 18.52
CA THR A 61 18.15 3.68 19.48
C THR A 61 18.24 3.15 20.91
N LEU A 62 18.15 1.84 21.10
CA LEU A 62 18.34 1.21 22.41
C LEU A 62 19.78 1.35 22.93
N ALA A 63 20.78 1.17 22.07
CA ALA A 63 22.18 1.33 22.43
C ALA A 63 22.50 2.77 22.85
N VAL A 64 21.98 3.76 22.12
CA VAL A 64 22.14 5.19 22.46
C VAL A 64 21.42 5.52 23.77
N GLY A 65 20.17 5.11 23.94
CA GLY A 65 19.41 5.36 25.17
C GLY A 65 20.06 4.69 26.39
N GLY A 66 20.40 3.41 26.28
CA GLY A 66 21.09 2.67 27.33
C GLY A 66 22.47 3.25 27.65
N GLY A 67 23.23 3.66 26.63
CA GLY A 67 24.54 4.30 26.81
C GLY A 67 24.45 5.64 27.55
N ILE A 68 23.49 6.49 27.18
CA ILE A 68 23.23 7.76 27.87
C ILE A 68 22.81 7.50 29.32
N GLY A 69 21.85 6.59 29.54
CA GLY A 69 21.38 6.26 30.88
C GLY A 69 22.49 5.69 31.76
N TYR A 70 23.35 4.83 31.21
CA TYR A 70 24.52 4.30 31.91
C TYR A 70 25.52 5.39 32.28
N MET A 71 25.82 6.32 31.36
CA MET A 71 26.75 7.42 31.62
C MET A 71 26.25 8.33 32.74
N ILE A 72 24.95 8.61 32.78
CA ILE A 72 24.33 9.41 33.84
C ILE A 72 24.37 8.64 35.16
N ASP A 73 23.96 7.37 35.19
CA ASP A 73 24.00 6.55 36.40
C ASP A 73 25.43 6.44 36.97
N ALA A 74 26.43 6.29 36.10
CA ALA A 74 27.84 6.20 36.48
C ALA A 74 28.38 7.51 37.10
N TRP A 75 27.94 8.67 36.60
CA TRP A 75 28.34 9.96 37.16
C TRP A 75 27.56 10.33 38.43
N ALA A 76 26.27 9.99 38.47
CA ALA A 76 25.40 10.26 39.61
C ALA A 76 25.61 9.28 40.78
N GLY A 77 26.31 8.16 40.54
CA GLY A 77 26.47 7.09 41.53
C GLY A 77 25.14 6.44 41.92
N THR A 78 24.13 6.56 41.06
CA THR A 78 22.80 6.03 41.30
C THR A 78 22.74 4.54 40.99
N ALA A 79 21.76 3.85 41.58
CA ALA A 79 21.29 2.57 41.05
C ALA A 79 20.87 2.76 39.57
N PRO A 80 20.75 1.70 38.74
CA PRO A 80 20.51 1.81 37.29
C PRO A 80 19.09 2.32 36.93
N LEU A 81 18.72 3.49 37.47
CA LEU A 81 17.43 4.14 37.40
C LEU A 81 17.33 4.93 36.09
N PHE A 82 18.36 5.72 35.77
CA PHE A 82 18.39 6.46 34.52
C PHE A 82 18.52 5.52 33.33
N MET A 83 19.25 4.42 33.46
CA MET A 83 19.33 3.40 32.42
C MET A 83 17.94 2.81 32.10
N VAL A 84 17.14 2.49 33.12
CA VAL A 84 15.77 1.97 32.92
C VAL A 84 14.88 3.01 32.24
N VAL A 85 14.89 4.26 32.73
CA VAL A 85 14.07 5.35 32.14
C VAL A 85 14.46 5.59 30.67
N PHE A 86 15.75 5.70 30.38
CA PHE A 86 16.23 5.93 29.01
C PHE A 86 16.04 4.72 28.10
N LEU A 87 16.03 3.50 28.63
CA LEU A 87 15.70 2.31 27.85
C LEU A 87 14.24 2.33 27.40
N PHE A 88 13.30 2.68 28.28
CA PHE A 88 11.89 2.85 27.91
C PHE A 88 11.70 4.00 26.93
N LEU A 89 12.37 5.14 27.15
CA LEU A 89 12.28 6.29 26.26
C LEU A 89 12.87 5.99 24.87
N GLY A 90 14.06 5.36 24.83
CA GLY A 90 14.70 4.92 23.60
C GLY A 90 13.88 3.86 22.85
N GLY A 91 13.32 2.90 23.58
CA GLY A 91 12.40 1.90 23.03
C GLY A 91 11.13 2.52 22.45
N ALA A 92 10.49 3.45 23.17
CA ALA A 92 9.31 4.16 22.69
C ALA A 92 9.62 5.00 21.44
N ALA A 93 10.76 5.67 21.39
CA ALA A 93 11.23 6.40 20.22
C ALA A 93 11.49 5.47 19.02
N GLY A 94 12.14 4.32 19.26
CA GLY A 94 12.40 3.29 18.25
C GLY A 94 11.12 2.73 17.65
N VAL A 95 10.18 2.29 18.49
CA VAL A 95 8.87 1.75 18.05
C VAL A 95 8.07 2.82 17.31
N SER A 96 8.10 4.08 17.76
CA SER A 96 7.42 5.19 17.06
C SER A 96 7.96 5.42 15.66
N ASN A 97 9.28 5.28 15.46
CA ASN A 97 9.88 5.38 14.13
C ASN A 97 9.47 4.22 13.21
N VAL A 98 9.46 2.99 13.73
CA VAL A 98 9.02 1.80 12.96
C VAL A 98 7.55 1.93 12.58
N TYR A 99 6.68 2.34 13.50
CA TYR A 99 5.26 2.53 13.24
C TYR A 99 5.02 3.53 12.10
N ARG A 100 5.81 4.61 12.03
CA ARG A 100 5.75 5.58 10.93
C ARG A 100 6.14 4.96 9.58
N VAL A 101 7.15 4.10 9.56
CA VAL A 101 7.58 3.39 8.35
C VAL A 101 6.50 2.42 7.87
N VAL A 102 5.95 1.62 8.79
CA VAL A 102 4.89 0.65 8.49
C VAL A 102 3.62 1.35 7.99
N LYS A 103 3.19 2.41 8.67
CA LYS A 103 2.01 3.19 8.26
C LYS A 103 2.19 3.84 6.89
N GLY A 104 3.39 4.39 6.62
CA GLY A 104 3.71 4.96 5.32
C GLY A 104 3.79 3.92 4.19
N LEU A 105 4.14 2.67 4.52
CA LEU A 105 4.00 1.56 3.57
C LEU A 105 2.52 1.36 3.23
N ASP A 106 1.65 1.17 4.21
CA ASP A 106 0.22 0.85 4.00
C ASP A 106 -0.50 1.92 3.16
N GLU A 107 -0.18 3.20 3.40
CA GLU A 107 -0.68 4.34 2.61
C GLU A 107 -0.09 4.39 1.18
N GLY A 108 1.15 3.92 1.00
CA GLY A 108 1.89 3.95 -0.26
C GLY A 108 1.65 2.76 -1.20
N VAL A 109 1.38 1.55 -0.68
CA VAL A 109 1.20 0.34 -1.52
C VAL A 109 -0.19 0.19 -2.14
N GLY A 110 -1.14 1.10 -1.87
CA GLY A 110 -2.40 1.12 -2.62
C GLY A 110 -3.28 -0.13 -2.45
N LEU A 111 -3.05 -0.94 -1.41
CA LEU A 111 -3.94 -2.07 -1.07
C LEU A 111 -5.38 -1.60 -0.87
N GLY A 112 -5.58 -0.42 -0.29
CA GLY A 112 -6.91 0.20 -0.20
C GLY A 112 -7.56 0.44 -1.57
N ARG A 113 -6.78 0.84 -2.58
CA ARG A 113 -7.26 1.09 -3.95
C ARG A 113 -7.55 -0.22 -4.70
N ALA A 114 -6.76 -1.27 -4.45
CA ALA A 114 -6.95 -2.59 -5.03
C ALA A 114 -8.20 -3.30 -4.46
N ILE A 115 -8.44 -3.16 -3.15
CA ILE A 115 -9.64 -3.70 -2.48
C ILE A 115 -10.89 -2.96 -2.96
N GLU A 116 -10.82 -1.63 -3.12
CA GLU A 116 -11.94 -0.84 -3.63
C GLU A 116 -12.28 -1.14 -5.09
N ALA A 117 -11.26 -1.36 -5.94
CA ALA A 117 -11.46 -1.78 -7.33
C ALA A 117 -12.16 -3.15 -7.42
N LYS A 118 -11.76 -4.12 -6.58
CA LYS A 118 -12.42 -5.43 -6.52
C LYS A 118 -13.89 -5.31 -6.09
N LYS A 119 -14.18 -4.46 -5.11
CA LYS A 119 -15.54 -4.25 -4.60
C LYS A 119 -16.47 -3.61 -5.64
N ARG A 120 -15.95 -2.73 -6.51
CA ARG A 120 -16.70 -2.13 -7.62
C ARG A 120 -17.04 -3.18 -8.68
N HIS A 121 -16.09 -4.04 -9.05
CA HIS A 121 -16.34 -5.16 -9.95
C HIS A 121 -17.39 -6.13 -9.42
N ASP A 122 -17.32 -6.51 -8.14
CA ASP A 122 -18.29 -7.42 -7.52
C ASP A 122 -19.70 -6.78 -7.45
N ALA A 123 -19.79 -5.47 -7.26
CA ALA A 123 -21.06 -4.73 -7.23
C ALA A 123 -21.70 -4.52 -8.61
N GLU A 124 -20.89 -4.27 -9.64
CA GLU A 124 -21.36 -4.15 -11.03
C GLU A 124 -21.78 -5.51 -11.61
N GLN A 125 -21.09 -6.60 -11.25
CA GLN A 125 -21.45 -7.96 -11.66
C GLN A 125 -22.78 -8.43 -11.04
N GLY A 126 -23.02 -8.13 -9.76
CA GLY A 126 -24.29 -8.46 -9.10
C GLY A 126 -25.50 -7.69 -9.65
N GLN A 127 -25.29 -6.47 -10.17
CA GLN A 127 -26.35 -5.68 -10.82
C GLN A 127 -26.65 -6.15 -12.24
N ALA A 128 -25.63 -6.60 -12.98
CA ALA A 128 -25.79 -7.17 -14.32
C ALA A 128 -26.55 -8.50 -14.31
N GLU A 129 -26.35 -9.35 -13.30
CA GLU A 129 -27.10 -10.61 -13.15
C GLU A 129 -28.56 -10.37 -12.74
N GLN A 130 -28.85 -9.37 -11.90
CA GLN A 130 -30.23 -9.06 -11.45
C GLN A 130 -31.07 -8.42 -12.57
N GLY A 131 -30.50 -7.52 -13.37
CA GLY A 131 -31.21 -6.89 -14.49
C GLY A 131 -31.54 -7.85 -15.64
N GLN A 132 -30.75 -8.92 -15.82
CA GLN A 132 -31.03 -9.97 -16.81
C GLN A 132 -32.10 -10.96 -16.33
N ALA A 133 -32.18 -11.21 -15.01
CA ALA A 133 -33.20 -12.07 -14.43
C ALA A 133 -34.62 -11.47 -14.51
N GLU A 134 -34.76 -10.13 -14.44
CA GLU A 134 -36.05 -9.45 -14.59
C GLU A 134 -36.50 -9.34 -16.06
N HIS A 135 -35.57 -9.11 -17.01
CA HIS A 135 -35.93 -8.99 -18.42
C HIS A 135 -36.18 -10.33 -19.13
N GLY A 136 -35.54 -11.43 -18.68
CA GLY A 136 -35.69 -12.76 -19.28
C GLY A 136 -37.00 -13.50 -18.95
N GLN A 137 -37.77 -13.04 -17.95
CA GLN A 137 -39.04 -13.66 -17.56
C GLN A 137 -40.26 -13.07 -18.28
N ALA A 138 -40.12 -11.91 -18.95
CA ALA A 138 -41.24 -11.24 -19.61
C ALA A 138 -41.58 -11.79 -21.01
N GLU A 139 -40.70 -12.57 -21.65
CA GLU A 139 -40.88 -13.00 -23.05
C GLU A 139 -41.50 -14.39 -23.25
N HIS A 140 -41.67 -15.21 -22.21
CA HIS A 140 -42.18 -16.59 -22.33
C HIS A 140 -43.68 -16.78 -22.03
N GLY A 141 -44.49 -15.71 -22.01
CA GLY A 141 -45.88 -15.77 -21.56
C GLY A 141 -46.98 -15.67 -22.63
N GLN A 142 -46.68 -15.38 -23.90
CA GLN A 142 -47.74 -15.08 -24.89
C GLN A 142 -47.42 -15.63 -26.29
N ALA A 143 -47.48 -16.96 -26.44
CA ALA A 143 -47.50 -17.57 -27.77
C ALA A 143 -48.29 -18.89 -27.80
N GLU A 144 -49.41 -18.99 -27.08
CA GLU A 144 -50.37 -20.06 -27.32
C GLU A 144 -51.80 -19.55 -27.14
N HIS A 145 -52.38 -19.02 -28.22
CA HIS A 145 -53.80 -19.25 -28.49
C HIS A 145 -54.15 -18.86 -29.93
N GLY A 146 -54.67 -19.83 -30.68
CA GLY A 146 -55.47 -19.57 -31.87
C GLY A 146 -54.76 -19.87 -33.18
N ARG A 147 -54.92 -21.10 -33.67
CA ARG A 147 -55.73 -21.35 -34.88
C ARG A 147 -55.88 -22.86 -35.11
N GLY A 148 -56.75 -23.48 -34.30
CA GLY A 148 -57.36 -24.76 -34.64
C GLY A 148 -58.81 -24.51 -35.04
N GLU A 149 -59.22 -25.15 -36.14
CA GLU A 149 -60.61 -25.46 -36.52
C GLU A 149 -61.38 -24.49 -37.44
N HIS A 150 -62.31 -25.13 -38.16
CA HIS A 150 -63.20 -24.72 -39.26
C HIS A 150 -62.59 -24.78 -40.67
N GLY A 151 -63.08 -25.58 -41.61
CA GLY A 151 -64.23 -26.46 -41.65
C GLY A 151 -64.57 -26.81 -43.11
N ARG A 152 -65.16 -28.00 -43.29
CA ARG A 152 -65.87 -28.56 -44.46
C ARG A 152 -66.38 -27.58 -45.53
N ASN A 153 -66.24 -27.94 -46.82
CA ASN A 153 -67.32 -28.40 -47.75
C ASN A 153 -66.74 -28.55 -49.17
N GLY A 154 -67.00 -29.64 -49.91
CA GLY A 154 -68.13 -29.79 -50.85
C GLY A 154 -67.73 -29.17 -52.21
N SER A 155 -67.71 -29.84 -53.37
CA SER A 155 -68.34 -31.04 -53.90
C SER A 155 -67.47 -31.61 -55.03
#